data_AF-A0A6V8NP80-F1
#
_entry.id   AF-A0A6V8NP80-F1
#
_cell.length_a   1.000
_cell.length_b   1.000
_cell.length_c   1.000
_cell.angle_alpha   90.00
_cell.angle_beta   90.00
_cell.angle_gamma   90.00
#
_symmetry.space_group_name_H-M   'P 1'
#
loop_
_entity.id
_entity.type
_entity.pdbx_description
1 polymer ?
#
loop_
_entity_poly.entity_id
_entity_poly.type
_entity_poly.pdbx_seq_one_letter_code
_entity_poly.pdbx_strand_id
1 'polypeptide(L)'
;WLFLNLWWILPLSFFVSGVYENIKMSGEPASIFQWTSSTAVLVNSLRLLGDWTIYAKYGPDPYFSWASVYSTPPFTLMSLVPAVLAFVSLSFKPMGKYTLFFGSLAVIGLFLVKGPQAPLGWFNTSVFNILPFSGVFRSTYEKLGVVVALSYAFLIGLGISSIFGLLRSKLKNIKIKIFKSIPVLFLILIFAILYGVLAFPFWTGEVIWAGGIVRPSIRIQIPEYYDWAAKWFDKQNGDFRLLYLPSFPEQGASYDWEYGYFGSDPLDQYFFHRAFVGLGLIGNSAVDKIQQQIKNSLHKNSPVQICKFLGLLNIKYILLHYICPRTPTGIYLSDPRGRARSCQWQSCQR
;
A
#
# COMPACT_ATOMS: atom_id res chain seq x y z
N TRP A 1 8.56 -28.30 -6.27
CA TRP A 1 8.32 -26.94 -5.74
C TRP A 1 9.60 -26.10 -5.71
N LEU A 2 10.69 -26.55 -5.05
CA LEU A 2 11.93 -25.77 -4.98
C LEU A 2 12.52 -25.41 -6.36
N PHE A 3 12.64 -26.38 -7.28
CA PHE A 3 13.09 -26.13 -8.67
C PHE A 3 12.23 -25.11 -9.42
N LEU A 4 10.90 -25.12 -9.20
CA LEU A 4 9.98 -24.16 -9.82
C LEU A 4 10.15 -22.74 -9.28
N ASN A 5 10.77 -22.59 -8.10
CA ASN A 5 11.02 -21.29 -7.48
C ASN A 5 12.49 -20.83 -7.63
N LEU A 6 13.38 -21.67 -8.18
CA LEU A 6 14.80 -21.31 -8.33
C LEU A 6 15.01 -20.07 -9.19
N TRP A 7 14.15 -19.82 -10.19
CA TRP A 7 14.29 -18.68 -11.09
C TRP A 7 14.25 -17.32 -10.37
N TRP A 8 13.57 -17.21 -9.22
CA TRP A 8 13.55 -16.00 -8.40
C TRP A 8 14.37 -16.14 -7.11
N ILE A 9 14.45 -17.35 -6.52
CA ILE A 9 15.26 -17.59 -5.32
C ILE A 9 16.75 -17.36 -5.60
N LEU A 10 17.26 -17.83 -6.74
CA LEU A 10 18.68 -17.68 -7.07
C LEU A 10 19.08 -16.20 -7.19
N PRO A 11 18.43 -15.36 -8.03
CA PRO A 11 18.74 -13.93 -8.06
C PRO A 11 18.58 -13.27 -6.69
N LEU A 12 17.48 -13.56 -5.97
CA LEU A 12 17.25 -12.98 -4.66
C LEU A 12 18.37 -13.30 -3.68
N SER A 13 18.90 -14.53 -3.69
CA SER A 13 20.02 -14.92 -2.82
C SER A 13 21.29 -14.09 -3.04
N PHE A 14 21.54 -13.66 -4.28
CA PHE A 14 22.67 -12.77 -4.59
C PHE A 14 22.45 -11.33 -4.11
N PHE A 15 21.20 -10.86 -4.09
CA PHE A 15 20.86 -9.47 -3.75
C PHE A 15 20.31 -9.27 -2.33
N VAL A 16 20.08 -10.35 -1.57
CA VAL A 16 19.34 -10.31 -0.30
C VAL A 16 19.97 -9.36 0.72
N SER A 17 21.30 -9.30 0.79
CA SER A 17 22.02 -8.42 1.71
C SER A 17 21.81 -6.95 1.36
N GLY A 18 21.96 -6.58 0.09
CA GLY A 18 21.75 -5.22 -0.39
C GLY A 18 20.29 -4.78 -0.22
N VAL A 19 19.33 -5.66 -0.54
CA VAL A 19 17.90 -5.39 -0.31
C VAL A 19 17.60 -5.21 1.17
N TYR A 20 18.20 -6.04 2.04
CA TYR A 20 17.99 -5.95 3.48
C TYR A 20 18.55 -4.66 4.10
N GLU A 21 19.72 -4.20 3.65
CA GLU A 21 20.24 -2.89 4.06
C GLU A 21 19.35 -1.74 3.59
N ASN A 22 18.79 -1.83 2.38
CA ASN A 22 17.82 -0.84 1.89
C ASN A 22 16.55 -0.79 2.75
N ILE A 23 16.09 -1.93 3.29
CA ILE A 23 14.94 -1.98 4.20
C ILE A 23 15.22 -1.17 5.48
N LYS A 24 16.44 -1.22 6.03
CA LYS A 24 16.79 -0.49 7.26
C LYS A 24 16.78 1.04 7.08
N MET A 25 16.98 1.55 5.87
CA MET A 25 16.91 2.99 5.61
C MET A 25 15.51 3.57 5.82
N SER A 26 14.47 2.75 5.60
CA SER A 26 13.08 3.17 5.84
C SER A 26 12.69 3.20 7.33
N GLY A 27 13.61 2.83 8.23
CA GLY A 27 13.41 2.83 9.67
C GLY A 27 13.81 1.49 10.31
N GLU A 28 13.96 1.52 11.63
CA GLU A 28 14.32 0.35 12.42
C GLU A 28 13.17 -0.68 12.37
N PRO A 29 13.42 -1.94 11.94
CA PRO A 29 12.34 -2.88 11.66
C PRO A 29 11.39 -3.18 12.83
N ALA A 30 11.87 -3.21 14.08
CA ALA A 30 11.02 -3.47 15.24
C ALA A 30 10.08 -2.29 15.52
N SER A 31 10.55 -1.05 15.36
CA SER A 31 9.72 0.16 15.46
C SER A 31 8.61 0.18 14.42
N ILE A 32 8.93 -0.20 13.17
CA ILE A 32 7.94 -0.31 12.10
C ILE A 32 6.94 -1.43 12.42
N PHE A 33 7.42 -2.59 12.88
CA PHE A 33 6.56 -3.70 13.28
C PHE A 33 5.57 -3.31 14.39
N GLN A 34 6.01 -2.55 15.38
CA GLN A 34 5.14 -2.03 16.43
C GLN A 34 4.11 -1.04 15.86
N TRP A 35 4.55 -0.14 14.99
CA TRP A 35 3.70 0.90 14.41
C TRP A 35 2.63 0.34 13.44
N THR A 36 3.03 -0.51 12.49
CA THR A 36 2.11 -1.12 11.51
C THR A 36 1.09 -2.06 12.15
N SER A 37 1.41 -2.59 13.33
CA SER A 37 0.53 -3.47 14.09
C SER A 37 -0.30 -2.74 15.15
N SER A 38 -0.21 -1.41 15.24
CA SER A 38 -0.89 -0.62 16.28
C SER A 38 -2.41 -0.82 16.31
N THR A 39 -3.01 -1.09 15.16
CA THR A 39 -4.45 -1.30 14.97
C THR A 39 -4.83 -2.76 14.83
N ALA A 40 -3.85 -3.67 14.74
CA ALA A 40 -4.04 -5.09 14.50
C ALA A 40 -4.51 -5.85 15.75
N VAL A 41 -5.15 -5.18 16.71
CA VAL A 41 -5.75 -5.81 17.89
C VAL A 41 -6.70 -6.94 17.47
N LEU A 42 -6.85 -7.96 18.32
CA LEU A 42 -7.57 -9.19 17.96
C LEU A 42 -8.95 -8.93 17.35
N VAL A 43 -9.71 -7.97 17.89
CA VAL A 43 -11.05 -7.61 17.38
C VAL A 43 -10.99 -7.07 15.94
N ASN A 44 -10.03 -6.22 15.61
CA ASN A 44 -9.87 -5.69 14.25
C ASN A 44 -9.33 -6.77 13.30
N SER A 45 -8.42 -7.62 13.78
CA SER A 45 -7.92 -8.77 13.01
C SER A 45 -9.03 -9.77 12.70
N LEU A 46 -9.95 -10.03 13.64
CA LEU A 46 -11.14 -10.86 13.39
C LEU A 46 -12.03 -10.27 12.29
N ARG A 47 -12.17 -8.94 12.25
CA ARG A 47 -12.96 -8.20 11.26
C ARG A 47 -12.27 -8.06 9.90
N LEU A 48 -11.04 -8.53 9.75
CA LEU A 48 -10.17 -8.27 8.59
C LEU A 48 -9.97 -6.76 8.34
N LEU A 49 -9.81 -6.00 9.42
CA LEU A 49 -9.54 -4.55 9.43
C LEU A 49 -8.34 -4.22 10.32
N GLY A 50 -7.37 -5.12 10.44
CA GLY A 50 -6.20 -4.92 11.32
C GLY A 50 -5.17 -3.94 10.77
N ASP A 51 -5.25 -3.57 9.49
CA ASP A 51 -4.28 -2.70 8.85
C ASP A 51 -4.32 -1.26 9.40
N TRP A 52 -3.15 -0.71 9.70
CA TRP A 52 -3.01 0.64 10.28
C TRP A 52 -3.46 1.74 9.31
N THR A 53 -3.32 1.53 8.00
CA THR A 53 -3.72 2.51 6.98
C THR A 53 -5.23 2.77 7.00
N ILE A 54 -6.04 1.81 7.46
CA ILE A 54 -7.50 2.00 7.61
C ILE A 54 -7.80 3.14 8.60
N TYR A 55 -7.01 3.28 9.65
CA TYR A 55 -7.26 4.26 10.71
C TYR A 55 -6.38 5.51 10.60
N ALA A 56 -5.38 5.47 9.74
CA ALA A 56 -4.43 6.55 9.57
C ALA A 56 -4.96 7.67 8.65
N LYS A 57 -4.32 8.83 8.79
CA LYS A 57 -4.53 10.00 7.95
C LYS A 57 -3.19 10.59 7.56
N TYR A 58 -3.17 11.34 6.47
CA TYR A 58 -2.06 12.17 6.05
C TYR A 58 -2.51 13.63 6.07
N GLY A 59 -2.12 14.36 7.12
CA GLY A 59 -2.71 15.65 7.42
C GLY A 59 -4.22 15.52 7.68
N PRO A 60 -5.08 16.33 7.03
CA PRO A 60 -6.52 16.23 7.20
C PRO A 60 -7.15 15.05 6.43
N ASP A 61 -6.44 14.46 5.46
CA ASP A 61 -7.02 13.47 4.55
C ASP A 61 -6.83 12.04 5.05
N PRO A 62 -7.88 11.21 5.09
CA PRO A 62 -7.73 9.78 5.39
C PRO A 62 -6.98 9.04 4.28
N TYR A 63 -6.37 7.89 4.62
CA TYR A 63 -5.81 7.01 3.59
C TYR A 63 -6.90 6.40 2.71
N PHE A 64 -8.03 6.03 3.32
CA PHE A 64 -9.24 5.56 2.63
C PHE A 64 -10.46 6.39 3.01
N SER A 65 -11.20 6.91 2.03
CA SER A 65 -12.40 7.73 2.25
C SER A 65 -13.49 6.99 3.01
N TRP A 66 -13.64 5.70 2.73
CA TRP A 66 -14.68 4.83 3.27
C TRP A 66 -14.39 4.30 4.68
N ALA A 67 -13.15 4.43 5.19
CA ALA A 67 -12.74 3.77 6.43
C ALA A 67 -13.53 4.24 7.66
N SER A 68 -13.93 5.51 7.71
CA SER A 68 -14.73 6.08 8.80
C SER A 68 -16.08 5.37 8.96
N VAL A 69 -16.68 4.92 7.85
CA VAL A 69 -17.93 4.16 7.85
C VAL A 69 -17.76 2.84 8.60
N TYR A 70 -16.61 2.17 8.46
CA TYR A 70 -16.30 0.92 9.15
C TYR A 70 -16.05 1.07 10.65
N SER A 71 -15.84 2.29 11.13
CA SER A 71 -15.76 2.60 12.56
C SER A 71 -17.14 2.83 13.19
N THR A 72 -18.21 2.92 12.42
CA THR A 72 -19.56 3.10 12.97
C THR A 72 -20.05 1.82 13.66
N PRO A 73 -20.91 1.91 14.70
CA PRO A 73 -21.41 0.73 15.41
C PRO A 73 -22.10 -0.30 14.49
N PRO A 74 -22.97 0.08 13.53
CA PRO A 74 -23.60 -0.89 12.62
C PRO A 74 -22.57 -1.64 11.77
N PHE A 75 -21.61 -0.95 11.16
CA PHE A 75 -20.57 -1.60 10.36
C PHE A 75 -19.61 -2.42 11.22
N THR A 76 -19.37 -2.01 12.47
CA THR A 76 -18.57 -2.81 13.41
C THR A 76 -19.22 -4.15 13.70
N LEU A 77 -20.53 -4.18 13.94
CA LEU A 77 -21.28 -5.43 14.11
C LEU A 77 -21.33 -6.25 12.82
N MET A 78 -21.60 -5.61 11.68
CA MET A 78 -21.68 -6.30 10.39
C MET A 78 -20.33 -6.91 9.96
N SER A 79 -19.21 -6.22 10.21
CA SER A 79 -17.87 -6.74 9.88
C SER A 79 -17.39 -7.89 10.78
N LEU A 80 -18.11 -8.21 11.87
CA LEU A 80 -17.88 -9.44 12.63
C LEU A 80 -18.56 -10.67 11.98
N VAL A 81 -19.52 -10.47 11.07
CA VAL A 81 -20.26 -11.56 10.42
C VAL A 81 -19.33 -12.58 9.74
N PRO A 82 -18.29 -12.20 8.96
CA PRO A 82 -17.34 -13.17 8.39
C PRO A 82 -16.68 -14.06 9.45
N ALA A 83 -16.20 -13.46 10.56
CA ALA A 83 -15.57 -14.21 11.64
C ALA A 83 -16.57 -15.13 12.36
N VAL A 84 -17.78 -14.64 12.65
CA VAL A 84 -18.84 -15.44 13.27
C VAL A 84 -19.18 -16.64 12.39
N LEU A 85 -19.41 -16.44 11.09
CA LEU A 85 -19.69 -17.53 10.16
C LEU A 85 -18.54 -18.54 10.09
N ALA A 86 -17.29 -18.06 10.05
CA ALA A 86 -16.11 -18.91 10.06
C ALA A 86 -16.04 -19.78 11.32
N PHE A 87 -16.14 -19.20 12.51
CA PHE A 87 -15.98 -19.93 13.77
C PHE A 87 -17.22 -20.75 14.19
N VAL A 88 -18.42 -20.35 13.77
CA VAL A 88 -19.64 -21.14 13.96
C VAL A 88 -19.53 -22.49 13.25
N SER A 89 -18.83 -22.57 12.11
CA SER A 89 -18.58 -23.84 11.42
C SER A 89 -17.86 -24.88 12.29
N LEU A 90 -17.02 -24.44 13.24
CA LEU A 90 -16.30 -25.33 14.17
C LEU A 90 -17.20 -25.89 15.27
N SER A 91 -18.39 -25.31 15.48
CA SER A 91 -19.32 -25.77 16.52
C SER A 91 -20.20 -26.95 16.06
N PHE A 92 -20.23 -27.25 14.76
CA PHE A 92 -21.02 -28.35 14.21
C PHE A 92 -20.24 -29.67 14.25
N LYS A 93 -20.89 -30.74 14.74
CA LYS A 93 -20.34 -32.10 14.77
C LYS A 93 -20.93 -32.96 13.63
N PRO A 94 -20.16 -33.93 13.09
CA PRO A 94 -18.74 -34.17 13.35
C PRO A 94 -17.84 -33.17 12.61
N MET A 95 -16.74 -32.74 13.26
CA MET A 95 -15.75 -31.88 12.61
C MET A 95 -14.90 -32.70 11.64
N GLY A 96 -14.93 -32.35 10.36
CA GLY A 96 -14.05 -32.97 9.36
C GLY A 96 -12.59 -32.54 9.54
N LYS A 97 -11.65 -33.38 9.08
CA LYS A 97 -10.20 -33.07 9.12
C LYS A 97 -9.85 -31.72 8.47
N TYR A 98 -10.54 -31.35 7.40
CA TYR A 98 -10.33 -30.08 6.70
C TYR A 98 -10.86 -28.89 7.51
N THR A 99 -12.00 -29.04 8.19
CA THR A 99 -12.54 -28.03 9.10
C THR A 99 -11.57 -27.74 10.24
N LEU A 100 -11.00 -28.78 10.83
CA LEU A 100 -9.96 -28.63 11.86
C LEU A 100 -8.70 -27.97 11.31
N PHE A 101 -8.21 -28.40 10.15
CA PHE A 101 -7.04 -27.81 9.50
C PHE A 101 -7.21 -26.30 9.25
N PHE A 102 -8.30 -25.89 8.59
CA PHE A 102 -8.55 -24.47 8.33
C PHE A 102 -8.92 -23.70 9.59
N GLY A 103 -9.55 -24.33 10.58
CA GLY A 103 -9.78 -23.75 11.90
C GLY A 103 -8.48 -23.42 12.63
N SER A 104 -7.55 -24.37 12.69
CA SER A 104 -6.20 -24.17 13.23
C SER A 104 -5.45 -23.10 12.45
N LEU A 105 -5.53 -23.12 11.12
CA LEU A 105 -4.88 -22.13 10.27
C LEU A 105 -5.42 -20.71 10.50
N ALA A 106 -6.74 -20.56 10.71
CA ALA A 106 -7.35 -19.28 11.07
C ALA A 106 -6.87 -18.78 12.43
N VAL A 107 -6.83 -19.64 13.45
CA VAL A 107 -6.39 -19.27 14.80
C VAL A 107 -4.91 -18.87 14.81
N ILE A 108 -4.04 -19.66 14.18
CA ILE A 108 -2.61 -19.35 14.05
C ILE A 108 -2.43 -18.07 13.23
N GLY A 109 -3.14 -17.93 12.11
CA GLY A 109 -3.09 -16.74 11.26
C GLY A 109 -3.48 -15.48 12.02
N LEU A 110 -4.60 -15.48 12.75
CA LEU A 110 -5.05 -14.34 13.57
C LEU A 110 -4.03 -14.01 14.66
N PHE A 111 -3.44 -15.03 15.28
CA PHE A 111 -2.40 -14.86 16.28
C PHE A 111 -1.14 -14.19 15.73
N LEU A 112 -0.73 -14.51 14.51
CA LEU A 112 0.45 -13.90 13.88
C LEU A 112 0.14 -12.52 13.31
N VAL A 113 -1.02 -12.33 12.69
CA VAL A 113 -1.45 -11.08 12.05
C VAL A 113 -1.51 -9.93 13.04
N LYS A 114 -1.96 -10.17 14.28
CA LYS A 114 -2.02 -9.14 15.33
C LYS A 114 -0.66 -8.57 15.76
N GLY A 115 0.45 -9.19 15.35
CA GLY A 115 1.80 -8.74 15.69
C GLY A 115 2.02 -8.65 17.22
N PRO A 116 2.61 -7.56 17.74
CA PRO A 116 2.93 -7.41 19.16
C PRO A 116 1.71 -7.06 20.03
N GLN A 117 0.50 -7.00 19.47
CA GLN A 117 -0.71 -6.70 20.23
C GLN A 117 -1.12 -7.87 21.14
N ALA A 118 -1.82 -7.54 22.23
CA ALA A 118 -2.39 -8.54 23.14
C ALA A 118 -3.47 -9.40 22.46
N PRO A 119 -3.71 -10.64 22.93
CA PRO A 119 -2.97 -11.36 23.98
C PRO A 119 -1.64 -11.93 23.48
N LEU A 120 -0.70 -12.27 24.38
CA LEU A 120 0.59 -12.91 24.04
C LEU A 120 1.42 -12.12 23.00
N GLY A 121 1.33 -10.79 23.00
CA GLY A 121 2.12 -9.93 22.13
C GLY A 121 3.62 -10.10 22.32
N TRP A 122 4.04 -10.32 23.57
CA TRP A 122 5.43 -10.59 23.94
C TRP A 122 6.03 -11.76 23.14
N PHE A 123 5.26 -12.82 22.88
CA PHE A 123 5.75 -13.98 22.14
C PHE A 123 6.06 -13.59 20.69
N ASN A 124 5.15 -12.86 20.03
CA ASN A 124 5.37 -12.38 18.67
C ASN A 124 6.56 -11.41 18.58
N THR A 125 6.72 -10.52 19.56
CA THR A 125 7.88 -9.62 19.63
C THR A 125 9.18 -10.39 19.84
N SER A 126 9.21 -11.39 20.72
CA SER A 126 10.39 -12.22 20.95
C SER A 126 10.78 -13.00 19.68
N VAL A 127 9.80 -13.63 19.01
CA VAL A 127 10.04 -14.34 17.75
C VAL A 127 10.55 -13.39 16.68
N PHE A 128 9.97 -12.20 16.54
CA PHE A 128 10.42 -11.19 15.60
C PHE A 128 11.87 -10.75 15.86
N ASN A 129 12.27 -10.59 17.13
CA ASN A 129 13.62 -10.15 17.47
C ASN A 129 14.68 -11.25 17.31
N ILE A 130 14.29 -12.53 17.41
CA ILE A 130 15.21 -13.67 17.29
C ILE A 130 15.39 -14.10 15.84
N LEU A 131 14.33 -14.03 15.03
CA LEU A 131 14.39 -14.53 13.65
C LEU A 131 15.25 -13.63 12.75
N PRO A 132 16.26 -14.18 12.06
CA PRO A 132 16.99 -13.41 11.06
C PRO A 132 16.03 -13.00 9.93
N PHE A 133 16.23 -11.79 9.40
CA PHE A 133 15.39 -11.22 8.35
C PHE A 133 13.91 -11.00 8.74
N SER A 134 13.59 -11.01 10.03
CA SER A 134 12.24 -10.70 10.54
C SER A 134 11.70 -9.35 10.05
N GLY A 135 12.58 -8.40 9.73
CA GLY A 135 12.20 -7.12 9.13
C GLY A 135 11.38 -7.24 7.84
N VAL A 136 11.48 -8.36 7.11
CA VAL A 136 10.57 -8.65 5.98
C VAL A 136 9.13 -8.73 6.49
N PHE A 137 8.87 -9.28 7.66
CA PHE A 137 7.55 -9.42 8.24
C PHE A 137 7.12 -8.23 9.11
N ARG A 138 7.76 -7.06 8.98
CA ARG A 138 7.40 -5.86 9.74
C ARG A 138 5.94 -5.40 9.52
N SER A 139 5.35 -5.64 8.35
CA SER A 139 3.90 -5.52 8.13
C SER A 139 3.24 -6.91 8.20
N THR A 140 2.99 -7.43 9.41
CA THR A 140 2.41 -8.79 9.56
C THR A 140 1.03 -8.89 8.96
N TYR A 141 0.21 -7.85 9.09
CA TYR A 141 -1.15 -7.85 8.58
C TYR A 141 -1.21 -8.06 7.07
N GLU A 142 -0.47 -7.28 6.30
CA GLU A 142 -0.42 -7.37 4.83
C GLU A 142 0.03 -8.76 4.34
N LYS A 143 0.99 -9.38 5.05
CA LYS A 143 1.63 -10.63 4.60
C LYS A 143 0.90 -11.88 5.06
N LEU A 144 0.42 -11.88 6.30
CA LEU A 144 -0.21 -13.04 6.93
C LEU A 144 -1.73 -12.95 6.94
N GLY A 145 -2.31 -11.77 6.67
CA GLY A 145 -3.75 -11.58 6.54
C GLY A 145 -4.37 -12.47 5.46
N VAL A 146 -3.63 -12.77 4.40
CA VAL A 146 -4.05 -13.71 3.34
C VAL A 146 -4.29 -15.12 3.87
N VAL A 147 -3.54 -15.56 4.89
CA VAL A 147 -3.72 -16.88 5.52
C VAL A 147 -5.03 -16.93 6.29
N VAL A 148 -5.37 -15.85 7.00
CA VAL A 148 -6.65 -15.70 7.68
C VAL A 148 -7.79 -15.66 6.67
N ALA A 149 -7.67 -14.84 5.62
CA ALA A 149 -8.67 -14.73 4.56
C ALA A 149 -8.93 -16.06 3.86
N LEU A 150 -7.88 -16.81 3.51
CA LEU A 150 -7.99 -18.14 2.92
C LEU A 150 -8.71 -19.13 3.84
N SER A 151 -8.36 -19.11 5.13
CA SER A 151 -9.00 -19.97 6.13
C SER A 151 -10.48 -19.62 6.31
N TYR A 152 -10.78 -18.32 6.37
CA TYR A 152 -12.14 -17.80 6.46
C TYR A 152 -12.96 -18.17 5.23
N ALA A 153 -12.42 -18.07 4.01
CA ALA A 153 -13.16 -18.41 2.80
C ALA A 153 -13.72 -19.85 2.86
N PHE A 154 -12.89 -20.81 3.29
CA PHE A 154 -13.32 -22.19 3.47
C PHE A 154 -14.35 -22.35 4.62
N LEU A 155 -14.03 -21.80 5.80
CA LEU A 155 -14.86 -21.96 6.99
C LEU A 155 -16.22 -21.25 6.87
N ILE A 156 -16.29 -20.09 6.21
CA ILE A 156 -17.53 -19.36 5.95
C ILE A 156 -18.46 -20.19 5.07
N GLY A 157 -17.94 -20.81 3.99
CA GLY A 157 -18.73 -21.70 3.13
C GLY A 157 -19.34 -22.87 3.92
N LEU A 158 -18.54 -23.50 4.79
CA LEU A 158 -19.03 -24.56 5.68
C LEU A 158 -20.03 -24.04 6.72
N GLY A 159 -19.78 -22.87 7.30
CA GLY A 159 -20.64 -22.23 8.30
C GLY A 159 -22.01 -21.90 7.74
N ILE A 160 -22.06 -21.28 6.56
CA ILE A 160 -23.32 -20.98 5.84
C ILE A 160 -24.07 -22.27 5.54
N SER A 161 -23.40 -23.29 4.99
CA SER A 161 -24.02 -24.59 4.68
C SER A 161 -24.61 -25.27 5.93
N SER A 162 -23.86 -25.26 7.04
CA SER A 162 -24.28 -25.87 8.30
C SER A 162 -25.48 -25.15 8.93
N ILE A 163 -25.45 -23.81 8.98
CA ILE A 163 -26.57 -23.00 9.47
C ILE A 163 -27.82 -23.20 8.59
N PHE A 164 -27.64 -23.20 7.27
CA PHE A 164 -28.74 -23.43 6.32
C PHE A 164 -29.38 -24.81 6.53
N GLY A 165 -28.56 -25.86 6.66
CA GLY A 165 -29.04 -27.22 6.96
C GLY A 165 -29.77 -27.31 8.30
N LEU A 166 -29.25 -26.65 9.34
CA LEU A 166 -29.88 -26.57 10.66
C LEU A 166 -31.24 -25.86 10.60
N LEU A 167 -31.32 -24.70 9.94
CA LEU A 167 -32.57 -23.97 9.75
C LEU A 167 -33.57 -24.81 8.95
N ARG A 168 -33.15 -25.40 7.84
CA ARG A 168 -34.03 -26.23 6.99
C ARG A 168 -34.58 -27.45 7.71
N SER A 169 -33.75 -28.13 8.51
CA SER A 169 -34.17 -29.31 9.27
C SER A 169 -35.15 -28.98 10.41
N LYS A 170 -34.85 -27.95 11.21
CA LYS A 170 -35.73 -27.50 12.30
C LYS A 170 -37.08 -26.98 11.81
N LEU A 171 -37.09 -26.31 10.64
CA LEU A 171 -38.30 -25.69 10.08
C LEU A 171 -39.12 -26.65 9.20
N LYS A 172 -38.62 -27.86 8.90
CA LYS A 172 -39.29 -28.84 8.03
C LYS A 172 -40.68 -29.24 8.55
N ASN A 173 -40.83 -29.35 9.87
CA ASN A 173 -42.07 -29.81 10.51
C ASN A 173 -43.08 -28.70 10.81
N ILE A 174 -42.72 -27.43 10.57
CA ILE A 174 -43.61 -26.29 10.80
C ILE A 174 -44.58 -26.16 9.63
N LYS A 175 -45.89 -26.24 9.90
CA LYS A 175 -46.95 -26.16 8.87
C LYS A 175 -47.10 -24.77 8.24
N ILE A 176 -46.61 -23.73 8.91
CA ILE A 176 -46.74 -22.35 8.47
C ILE A 176 -45.77 -22.08 7.30
N LYS A 177 -46.32 -21.71 6.13
CA LYS A 177 -45.54 -21.51 4.89
C LYS A 177 -44.40 -20.49 5.02
N ILE A 178 -44.59 -19.38 5.76
CA ILE A 178 -43.56 -18.32 5.86
C ILE A 178 -42.25 -18.82 6.48
N PHE A 179 -42.32 -19.78 7.41
CA PHE A 179 -41.12 -20.33 8.04
C PHE A 179 -40.28 -21.16 7.07
N LYS A 180 -40.86 -21.68 5.99
CA LYS A 180 -40.12 -22.43 4.97
C LYS A 180 -39.19 -21.53 4.14
N SER A 181 -39.43 -20.22 4.10
CA SER A 181 -38.60 -19.26 3.36
C SER A 181 -37.41 -18.74 4.17
N ILE A 182 -37.38 -18.94 5.49
CA ILE A 182 -36.31 -18.41 6.37
C ILE A 182 -34.89 -18.81 5.93
N PRO A 183 -34.60 -20.07 5.54
CA PRO A 183 -33.25 -20.44 5.08
C PRO A 183 -32.82 -19.65 3.83
N VAL A 184 -33.76 -19.36 2.93
CA VAL A 184 -33.49 -18.58 1.71
C VAL A 184 -33.29 -17.10 2.06
N LEU A 185 -34.13 -16.52 2.92
CA LEU A 185 -33.93 -15.17 3.42
C LEU A 185 -32.60 -15.01 4.14
N PHE A 186 -32.16 -16.01 4.90
CA PHE A 186 -30.84 -16.04 5.53
C PHE A 186 -29.72 -15.93 4.48
N LEU A 187 -29.78 -16.72 3.40
CA LEU A 187 -28.78 -16.64 2.32
C LEU A 187 -28.78 -15.27 1.65
N ILE A 188 -29.96 -14.72 1.34
CA ILE A 188 -30.10 -13.40 0.73
C ILE A 188 -29.53 -12.33 1.66
N LEU A 189 -29.81 -12.39 2.96
CA LEU A 189 -29.32 -11.45 3.96
C LEU A 189 -27.79 -11.52 4.09
N ILE A 190 -27.23 -12.73 4.20
CA ILE A 190 -25.77 -12.91 4.27
C ILE A 190 -25.11 -12.41 2.99
N PHE A 191 -25.68 -12.70 1.82
CA PHE A 191 -25.17 -12.18 0.56
C PHE A 191 -25.22 -10.66 0.51
N ALA A 192 -26.34 -10.04 0.90
CA ALA A 192 -26.51 -8.60 0.94
C ALA A 192 -25.52 -7.94 1.92
N ILE A 193 -25.25 -8.54 3.07
CA ILE A 193 -24.27 -8.02 4.03
C ILE A 193 -22.85 -8.14 3.47
N LEU A 194 -22.43 -9.34 3.04
CA LEU A 194 -21.04 -9.59 2.64
C LEU A 194 -20.68 -8.88 1.32
N TYR A 195 -21.56 -8.96 0.32
CA TYR A 195 -21.28 -8.47 -1.03
C TYR A 195 -21.99 -7.17 -1.36
N GLY A 196 -23.07 -6.80 -0.66
CA GLY A 196 -23.71 -5.49 -0.86
C GLY A 196 -23.10 -4.43 0.05
N VAL A 197 -23.27 -4.62 1.37
CA VAL A 197 -22.92 -3.63 2.38
C VAL A 197 -21.41 -3.58 2.64
N LEU A 198 -20.77 -4.70 2.97
CA LEU A 198 -19.33 -4.72 3.30
C LEU A 198 -18.42 -4.61 2.07
N ALA A 199 -18.95 -4.72 0.86
CA ALA A 199 -18.17 -4.48 -0.36
C ALA A 199 -18.53 -3.15 -1.05
N PHE A 200 -19.34 -2.29 -0.40
CA PHE A 200 -19.78 -1.02 -0.97
C PHE A 200 -18.65 -0.16 -1.56
N PRO A 201 -17.43 -0.07 -0.98
CA PRO A 201 -16.38 0.78 -1.55
C PRO A 201 -15.92 0.32 -2.93
N PHE A 202 -16.06 -0.97 -3.25
CA PHE A 202 -15.77 -1.50 -4.58
C PHE A 202 -16.84 -1.10 -5.58
N TRP A 203 -18.11 -1.10 -5.19
CA TRP A 203 -19.23 -0.70 -6.05
C TRP A 203 -19.30 0.81 -6.28
N THR A 204 -18.93 1.61 -5.28
CA THR A 204 -18.94 3.09 -5.38
C THR A 204 -17.64 3.64 -5.98
N GLY A 205 -16.62 2.79 -6.18
CA GLY A 205 -15.30 3.23 -6.64
C GLY A 205 -14.52 4.03 -5.59
N GLU A 206 -14.95 4.03 -4.33
CA GLU A 206 -14.26 4.68 -3.21
C GLU A 206 -12.96 3.97 -2.81
N VAL A 207 -12.76 2.72 -3.24
CA VAL A 207 -11.43 2.09 -3.18
C VAL A 207 -10.38 2.87 -3.96
N ILE A 208 -10.80 3.65 -4.97
CA ILE A 208 -9.94 4.57 -5.73
C ILE A 208 -10.09 5.98 -5.17
N TRP A 209 -9.08 6.41 -4.41
CA TRP A 209 -9.03 7.73 -3.79
C TRP A 209 -9.29 8.86 -4.79
N ALA A 210 -10.38 9.61 -4.58
CA ALA A 210 -10.82 10.66 -5.49
C ALA A 210 -10.09 12.00 -5.30
N GLY A 211 -9.30 12.16 -4.24
CA GLY A 211 -8.63 13.40 -3.87
C GLY A 211 -9.13 13.97 -2.54
N GLY A 212 -8.27 14.74 -1.86
CA GLY A 212 -8.58 15.44 -0.62
C GLY A 212 -7.98 16.83 -0.60
N ILE A 213 -7.87 17.42 0.60
CA ILE A 213 -7.33 18.78 0.80
C ILE A 213 -5.84 18.83 0.47
N VAL A 214 -5.13 17.74 0.76
CA VAL A 214 -3.68 17.64 0.74
C VAL A 214 -3.21 16.55 -0.22
N ARG A 215 -3.88 15.40 -0.24
CA ARG A 215 -3.54 14.27 -1.11
C ARG A 215 -4.30 14.38 -2.42
N PRO A 216 -3.61 14.49 -3.57
CA PRO A 216 -4.29 14.53 -4.85
C PRO A 216 -5.03 13.23 -5.13
N SER A 217 -5.87 13.24 -6.17
CA SER A 217 -6.55 12.04 -6.63
C SER A 217 -5.53 11.00 -7.11
N ILE A 218 -5.87 9.71 -6.98
CA ILE A 218 -5.15 8.66 -7.71
C ILE A 218 -5.85 8.33 -9.04
N ARG A 219 -6.92 9.06 -9.38
CA ARG A 219 -7.58 9.03 -10.69
C ARG A 219 -6.79 9.92 -11.64
N ILE A 220 -5.70 9.35 -12.12
CA ILE A 220 -4.65 10.09 -12.81
C ILE A 220 -5.00 10.27 -14.28
N GLN A 221 -4.84 11.50 -14.77
CA GLN A 221 -4.77 11.80 -16.20
C GLN A 221 -3.42 12.42 -16.49
N ILE A 222 -2.61 11.71 -17.25
CA ILE A 222 -1.25 12.13 -17.58
C ILE A 222 -1.33 13.14 -18.72
N PRO A 223 -0.71 14.33 -18.58
CA PRO A 223 -0.77 15.34 -19.63
C PRO A 223 -0.06 14.94 -20.92
N GLU A 224 -0.65 15.29 -22.06
CA GLU A 224 -0.16 14.92 -23.41
C GLU A 224 1.26 15.43 -23.71
N TYR A 225 1.69 16.51 -23.06
CA TYR A 225 3.04 17.06 -23.28
C TYR A 225 4.16 16.10 -22.88
N TYR A 226 3.89 15.09 -22.03
CA TYR A 226 4.87 14.04 -21.75
C TYR A 226 5.11 13.14 -22.95
N ASP A 227 4.06 12.77 -23.69
CA ASP A 227 4.20 12.00 -24.93
C ASP A 227 4.94 12.81 -26.00
N TRP A 228 4.67 14.11 -26.08
CA TRP A 228 5.39 15.00 -27.00
C TRP A 228 6.87 15.10 -26.64
N ALA A 229 7.20 15.24 -25.35
CA ALA A 229 8.58 15.27 -24.87
C ALA A 229 9.29 13.94 -25.16
N ALA A 230 8.65 12.81 -24.90
CA ALA A 230 9.21 11.48 -25.19
C ALA A 230 9.53 11.32 -26.69
N LYS A 231 8.55 11.60 -27.56
CA LYS A 231 8.74 11.59 -29.02
C LYS A 231 9.84 12.54 -29.48
N TRP A 232 10.03 13.67 -28.80
CA TRP A 232 11.10 14.61 -29.11
C TRP A 232 12.48 14.06 -28.73
N PHE A 233 12.62 13.45 -27.54
CA PHE A 233 13.87 12.83 -27.10
C PHE A 233 14.25 11.60 -27.93
N ASP A 234 13.27 10.82 -28.38
CA ASP A 234 13.51 9.64 -29.22
C ASP A 234 14.07 10.01 -30.60
N LYS A 235 13.75 11.22 -31.09
CA LYS A 235 14.33 11.76 -32.33
C LYS A 235 15.76 12.29 -32.18
N GLN A 236 16.29 12.40 -30.96
CA GLN A 236 17.63 12.94 -30.74
C GLN A 236 18.69 11.86 -30.95
N ASN A 237 19.73 12.20 -31.73
CA ASN A 237 20.85 11.30 -31.97
C ASN A 237 21.79 11.20 -30.75
N GLY A 238 22.34 9.99 -30.58
CA GLY A 238 23.33 9.65 -29.55
C GLY A 238 22.76 8.85 -28.38
N ASP A 239 23.68 8.26 -27.61
CA ASP A 239 23.39 7.70 -26.29
C ASP A 239 23.64 8.77 -25.23
N PHE A 240 22.60 9.13 -24.48
CA PHE A 240 22.64 10.18 -23.47
C PHE A 240 21.60 9.91 -22.39
N ARG A 241 21.84 10.53 -21.24
CA ARG A 241 20.93 10.51 -20.08
C ARG A 241 20.19 11.82 -19.93
N LEU A 242 19.05 11.75 -19.25
CA LEU A 242 18.21 12.88 -18.90
C LEU A 242 18.35 13.16 -17.40
N LEU A 243 18.64 14.40 -17.02
CA LEU A 243 18.46 14.85 -15.65
C LEU A 243 17.07 15.46 -15.53
N TYR A 244 16.25 15.01 -14.59
CA TYR A 244 14.96 15.67 -14.35
C TYR A 244 15.01 16.52 -13.08
N LEU A 245 14.36 17.67 -13.13
CA LEU A 245 14.29 18.64 -12.04
C LEU A 245 12.85 19.16 -11.86
N PRO A 246 12.41 19.45 -10.62
CA PRO A 246 13.13 19.22 -9.37
C PRO A 246 13.24 17.72 -9.07
N SER A 247 14.32 17.31 -8.40
CA SER A 247 14.41 15.94 -7.90
C SER A 247 13.65 15.81 -6.60
N PHE A 248 12.84 14.76 -6.50
CA PHE A 248 12.17 14.40 -5.27
C PHE A 248 13.12 13.63 -4.34
N PRO A 249 13.15 13.96 -3.03
CA PRO A 249 14.09 13.35 -2.09
C PRO A 249 13.82 11.86 -1.80
N GLU A 250 12.58 11.38 -1.96
CA GLU A 250 12.13 10.07 -1.46
C GLU A 250 11.34 9.26 -2.49
N GLN A 251 11.94 8.89 -3.64
CA GLN A 251 11.35 8.01 -4.70
C GLN A 251 9.91 8.33 -5.17
N GLY A 252 9.30 9.39 -4.67
CA GLY A 252 7.91 9.74 -4.83
C GLY A 252 7.84 11.07 -5.55
N ALA A 253 7.16 11.09 -6.69
CA ALA A 253 6.83 12.28 -7.42
C ALA A 253 5.47 12.81 -6.98
N SER A 254 5.35 14.13 -6.98
CA SER A 254 4.07 14.81 -6.81
C SER A 254 3.91 15.82 -7.95
N TYR A 255 2.87 15.63 -8.75
CA TYR A 255 2.55 16.51 -9.88
C TYR A 255 1.19 17.15 -9.68
N ASP A 256 1.11 18.44 -9.99
CA ASP A 256 -0.12 19.22 -10.14
C ASP A 256 -0.70 19.01 -11.55
N TRP A 257 -0.99 17.76 -11.90
CA TRP A 257 -1.81 17.42 -13.05
C TRP A 257 -3.27 17.80 -12.79
N GLU A 258 -4.16 17.70 -13.79
CA GLU A 258 -5.58 18.08 -13.65
C GLU A 258 -6.26 17.46 -12.42
N TYR A 259 -5.96 16.19 -12.13
CA TYR A 259 -6.42 15.48 -10.91
C TYR A 259 -5.32 15.28 -9.87
N GLY A 260 -4.13 15.82 -10.15
CA GLY A 260 -2.90 15.63 -9.40
C GLY A 260 -2.32 14.22 -9.50
N TYR A 261 -1.15 14.04 -8.90
CA TYR A 261 -0.45 12.76 -8.77
C TYR A 261 0.38 12.76 -7.50
N PHE A 262 0.39 11.65 -6.77
CA PHE A 262 1.33 11.40 -5.68
C PHE A 262 1.66 9.91 -5.64
N GLY A 263 2.91 9.54 -5.87
CA GLY A 263 3.33 8.14 -5.95
C GLY A 263 4.74 8.00 -6.51
N SER A 264 5.14 6.79 -6.87
CA SER A 264 6.42 6.56 -7.55
C SER A 264 6.47 7.31 -8.88
N ASP A 265 7.55 8.01 -9.19
CA ASP A 265 7.66 8.71 -10.49
C ASP A 265 7.32 7.74 -11.65
N PRO A 266 6.27 8.01 -12.46
CA PRO A 266 5.89 7.12 -13.55
C PRO A 266 6.65 7.44 -14.84
N LEU A 267 7.38 8.55 -14.90
CA LEU A 267 7.95 9.04 -16.14
C LEU A 267 9.15 8.21 -16.60
N ASP A 268 10.01 7.83 -15.66
CA ASP A 268 11.20 7.01 -15.92
C ASP A 268 10.85 5.58 -16.35
N GLN A 269 9.73 5.04 -15.88
CA GLN A 269 9.31 3.67 -16.15
C GLN A 269 8.44 3.53 -17.40
N TYR A 270 7.57 4.50 -17.68
CA TYR A 270 6.49 4.30 -18.65
C TYR A 270 6.53 5.23 -19.87
N PHE A 271 7.19 6.39 -19.80
CA PHE A 271 7.05 7.42 -20.85
C PHE A 271 8.29 7.59 -21.70
N PHE A 272 9.47 7.51 -21.10
CA PHE A 272 10.69 7.91 -21.76
C PHE A 272 11.64 6.71 -21.94
N HIS A 273 12.05 6.45 -23.17
CA HIS A 273 12.96 5.34 -23.52
C HIS A 273 14.45 5.65 -23.26
N ARG A 274 14.75 6.70 -22.51
CA ARG A 274 16.11 7.16 -22.21
C ARG A 274 16.39 7.03 -20.73
N ALA A 275 17.64 6.74 -20.35
CA ALA A 275 18.01 6.59 -18.95
C ALA A 275 17.91 7.93 -18.20
N PHE A 276 17.23 7.92 -17.04
CA PHE A 276 17.12 9.08 -16.16
C PHE A 276 18.18 9.04 -15.06
N VAL A 277 18.61 10.23 -14.67
CA VAL A 277 19.35 10.47 -13.44
C VAL A 277 18.42 11.26 -12.53
N GLY A 278 17.84 10.60 -11.54
CA GLY A 278 17.22 11.28 -10.39
C GLY A 278 18.26 11.72 -9.38
N LEU A 279 17.92 12.65 -8.49
CA LEU A 279 18.74 13.05 -7.33
C LEU A 279 18.10 12.63 -5.99
N GLY A 280 17.21 11.64 -6.03
CA GLY A 280 16.61 11.01 -4.85
C GLY A 280 17.48 9.88 -4.31
N LEU A 281 17.34 9.56 -3.03
CA LEU A 281 18.10 8.48 -2.39
C LEU A 281 17.64 7.11 -2.93
N ILE A 282 18.58 6.33 -3.45
CA ILE A 282 18.30 4.99 -4.01
C ILE A 282 18.86 3.86 -3.14
N GLY A 283 19.56 4.20 -2.05
CA GLY A 283 20.11 3.24 -1.10
C GLY A 283 21.49 2.71 -1.42
N ASN A 284 22.09 3.24 -2.49
CA ASN A 284 23.47 2.99 -2.78
C ASN A 284 24.30 4.19 -2.30
N SER A 285 25.02 4.04 -1.20
CA SER A 285 25.78 5.13 -0.57
C SER A 285 26.76 5.85 -1.52
N ALA A 286 27.28 5.18 -2.54
CA ALA A 286 28.16 5.81 -3.52
C ALA A 286 27.36 6.69 -4.50
N VAL A 287 26.22 6.19 -5.00
CA VAL A 287 25.33 6.93 -5.89
C VAL A 287 24.67 8.10 -5.16
N ASP A 288 24.19 7.86 -3.95
CA ASP A 288 23.55 8.87 -3.10
C ASP A 288 24.52 10.04 -2.82
N LYS A 289 25.81 9.75 -2.58
CA LYS A 289 26.85 10.80 -2.43
C LYS A 289 27.01 11.62 -3.70
N ILE A 290 27.05 11.00 -4.88
CA ILE A 290 27.16 11.72 -6.15
C ILE A 290 25.93 12.61 -6.38
N GLN A 291 24.73 12.07 -6.18
CA GLN A 291 23.47 12.82 -6.32
C GLN A 291 23.41 14.00 -5.34
N GLN A 292 23.85 13.81 -4.09
CA GLN A 292 23.95 14.89 -3.10
C GLN A 292 24.95 15.98 -3.53
N GLN A 293 26.10 15.61 -4.12
CA GLN A 293 27.05 16.60 -4.63
C GLN A 293 26.45 17.41 -5.79
N ILE A 294 25.74 16.76 -6.71
CA ILE A 294 25.03 17.45 -7.80
C ILE A 294 23.99 18.42 -7.24
N LYS A 295 23.16 17.96 -6.29
CA LYS A 295 22.17 18.79 -5.61
C LYS A 295 22.82 19.99 -4.90
N ASN A 296 23.93 19.78 -4.21
CA ASN A 296 24.67 20.84 -3.54
C ASN A 296 25.26 21.85 -4.53
N SER A 297 25.81 21.40 -5.67
CA SER A 297 26.33 22.30 -6.71
C SER A 297 25.21 23.11 -7.40
N LEU A 298 24.03 22.52 -7.60
CA LEU A 298 22.83 23.22 -8.06
C LEU A 298 22.41 24.31 -7.07
N HIS A 299 22.34 23.99 -5.76
CA HIS A 299 21.99 24.98 -4.73
C HIS A 299 23.02 26.11 -4.58
N LYS A 300 24.31 25.79 -4.72
CA LYS A 300 25.41 26.77 -4.63
C LYS A 300 25.62 27.58 -5.92
N ASN A 301 24.77 27.39 -6.94
CA ASN A 301 24.86 28.04 -8.25
C ASN A 301 26.28 28.00 -8.85
N SER A 302 26.89 26.82 -8.87
CA SER A 302 28.28 26.60 -9.32
C SER A 302 28.31 25.99 -10.73
N PRO A 303 28.15 26.77 -11.81
CA PRO A 303 27.92 26.26 -13.17
C PRO A 303 29.03 25.34 -13.66
N VAL A 304 30.29 25.66 -13.36
CA VAL A 304 31.44 24.83 -13.76
C VAL A 304 31.39 23.43 -13.14
N GLN A 305 31.00 23.33 -11.86
CA GLN A 305 30.88 22.03 -11.19
C GLN A 305 29.69 21.24 -11.74
N ILE A 306 28.56 21.92 -11.98
CA ILE A 306 27.37 21.31 -12.58
C ILE A 306 27.74 20.72 -13.94
N CYS A 307 28.33 21.50 -14.85
CA CYS A 307 28.72 21.02 -16.18
C CYS A 307 29.67 19.81 -16.11
N LYS A 308 30.61 19.80 -15.16
CA LYS A 308 31.50 18.64 -14.94
C LYS A 308 30.70 17.40 -14.54
N PHE A 309 29.79 17.51 -13.59
CA PHE A 309 28.95 16.38 -13.19
C PHE A 309 28.02 15.91 -14.31
N LEU A 310 27.40 16.83 -15.04
CA LEU A 310 26.55 16.50 -16.19
C LEU A 310 27.33 15.76 -17.27
N GLY A 311 28.54 16.25 -17.60
CA GLY A 311 29.43 15.57 -18.55
C GLY A 311 29.86 14.18 -18.07
N LEU A 312 30.26 14.05 -16.80
CA LEU A 312 30.66 12.76 -16.21
C LEU A 312 29.53 11.72 -16.23
N LEU A 313 28.28 12.15 -16.10
CA LEU A 313 27.11 11.27 -16.12
C LEU A 313 26.50 11.10 -17.51
N ASN A 314 27.14 11.62 -18.55
CA ASN A 314 26.63 11.64 -19.92
C ASN A 314 25.21 12.25 -20.02
N ILE A 315 24.94 13.30 -19.25
CA ILE A 315 23.67 14.02 -19.28
C ILE A 315 23.72 15.08 -20.38
N LYS A 316 22.81 14.97 -21.36
CA LYS A 316 22.72 15.91 -22.50
C LYS A 316 21.59 16.93 -22.33
N TYR A 317 20.49 16.51 -21.71
CA TYR A 317 19.31 17.37 -21.52
C TYR A 317 18.85 17.36 -20.07
N ILE A 318 18.28 18.50 -19.67
CA ILE A 318 17.62 18.68 -18.38
C ILE A 318 16.11 18.80 -18.64
N LEU A 319 15.33 17.86 -18.13
CA LEU A 319 13.88 17.91 -18.14
C LEU A 319 13.41 18.71 -16.92
N LEU A 320 12.83 19.88 -17.16
CA LEU A 320 12.33 20.74 -16.09
C LEU A 320 10.81 20.62 -15.97
N HIS A 321 10.34 20.09 -14.85
CA HIS A 321 8.94 20.09 -14.47
C HIS A 321 8.63 21.44 -13.80
N TYR A 322 7.86 22.28 -14.48
CA TYR A 322 7.35 23.55 -13.93
C TYR A 322 6.24 23.35 -12.89
N ILE A 323 5.91 22.10 -12.59
CA ILE A 323 4.76 21.70 -11.82
C ILE A 323 5.23 21.47 -10.40
N CYS A 324 5.16 22.53 -9.59
CA CYS A 324 5.50 22.46 -8.17
C CYS A 324 4.27 21.98 -7.39
N PRO A 325 4.34 20.87 -6.64
CA PRO A 325 3.21 20.39 -5.87
C PRO A 325 2.79 21.37 -4.77
N ARG A 326 1.47 21.47 -4.52
CA ARG A 326 0.93 22.00 -3.27
C ARG A 326 1.27 21.01 -2.15
N THR A 327 2.47 21.06 -1.60
CA THR A 327 2.84 20.19 -0.47
C THR A 327 2.23 20.70 0.84
N PRO A 328 1.69 19.82 1.70
CA PRO A 328 1.19 20.17 3.05
C PRO A 328 2.30 20.44 4.06
N THR A 329 3.55 20.06 3.77
CA THR A 329 4.70 20.28 4.66
C THR A 329 5.14 21.73 4.73
N GLY A 330 4.39 22.67 4.14
CA GLY A 330 4.56 24.08 4.47
C GLY A 330 5.95 24.62 4.16
N ILE A 331 6.68 24.06 3.18
CA ILE A 331 7.67 24.85 2.46
C ILE A 331 6.91 25.68 1.42
N TYR A 332 6.04 26.54 1.94
CA TYR A 332 5.90 27.84 1.31
C TYR A 332 7.33 28.41 1.30
N LEU A 333 7.85 28.75 0.14
CA LEU A 333 8.68 29.95 0.06
C LEU A 333 7.73 31.12 0.37
N SER A 334 7.27 31.23 1.61
CA SER A 334 6.48 32.35 2.10
C SER A 334 7.42 33.53 2.24
N ASP A 335 7.51 34.31 1.17
CA ASP A 335 7.72 35.74 1.32
C ASP A 335 6.60 36.25 2.27
N PRO A 336 6.91 36.92 3.39
CA PRO A 336 5.90 37.45 4.31
C PRO A 336 4.97 38.49 3.66
N ARG A 337 5.12 38.78 2.36
CA ARG A 337 4.28 39.70 1.57
C ARG A 337 3.26 39.02 0.64
N GLY A 338 3.04 37.70 0.73
CA GLY A 338 1.87 37.06 0.11
C GLY A 338 1.82 37.09 -1.43
N ARG A 339 2.96 37.17 -2.12
CA ARG A 339 3.03 36.98 -3.58
C ARG A 339 3.57 35.60 -3.90
N ALA A 340 2.79 34.80 -4.62
CA ALA A 340 3.27 33.58 -5.25
C ALA A 340 4.41 33.95 -6.22
N ARG A 341 5.66 33.66 -5.84
CA ARG A 341 6.74 33.69 -6.83
C ARG A 341 6.61 32.43 -7.67
N SER A 342 6.46 32.62 -8.97
CA SER A 342 6.83 31.61 -9.95
C SER A 342 8.21 31.05 -9.58
N CYS A 343 8.42 29.74 -9.76
CA CYS A 343 9.74 29.13 -9.73
C CYS A 343 10.60 29.73 -10.85
N GLN A 344 11.14 30.93 -10.63
CA GLN A 344 12.10 31.57 -11.53
C GLN A 344 13.49 30.99 -11.25
N TRP A 345 13.86 29.97 -12.02
CA TRP A 345 15.26 29.70 -12.29
C TRP A 345 15.71 30.60 -13.45
N GLN A 346 16.69 31.46 -13.18
CA GLN A 346 17.36 32.22 -14.23
C GLN A 346 18.03 31.23 -15.19
N SER A 347 17.67 31.35 -16.46
CA SER A 347 18.24 30.60 -17.58
C SER A 347 19.76 30.71 -17.57
N CYS A 348 20.45 29.57 -17.53
CA CYS A 348 21.80 29.47 -18.07
C CYS A 348 21.71 29.62 -19.59
N GLN A 349 21.65 30.87 -20.06
CA GLN A 349 22.03 31.23 -21.42
C GLN A 349 23.34 32.01 -21.33
N ARG A 350 24.45 31.27 -21.48
CA ARG A 350 25.61 31.60 -22.32
C ARG A 350 26.70 30.53 -22.14
#